data_AF-A0A2N2KSW8-F1
#
_entry.id   AF-A0A2N2KSW8-F1
#
_cell.length_a   1.000
_cell.length_b   1.000
_cell.length_c   1.000
_cell.angle_alpha   90.00
_cell.angle_beta   90.00
_cell.angle_gamma   90.00
#
_symmetry.space_group_name_H-M   'P 1'
#
loop_
_entity.id
_entity.type
_entity.pdbx_description
1 polymer ?
#
loop_
_entity_poly.entity_id
_entity_poly.type
_entity_poly.pdbx_seq_one_letter_code
_entity_poly.pdbx_strand_id
1 'polypeptide(L)'
;MGSPVIIKPSYIFFFFLLILSFITASCSLKRNNPLDPLGNPNVVAPDPVMNPTANSSPAHATVKSVTLRWTANNAENTSGYYVYRGLNYYSAYTLVGTVYSAENTTFIHTGPTVQPGNHYWYKVSAFKTYPSGNLEGSRTDVAPVYILD
;
A
#
# COMPACT_ATOMS: atom_id res chain seq x y z
N MET A 1 14.57 63.74 24.70
CA MET A 1 13.66 62.62 24.97
C MET A 1 13.44 61.89 23.64
N GLY A 2 14.04 60.71 23.47
CA GLY A 2 13.84 59.88 22.27
C GLY A 2 12.60 59.02 22.45
N SER A 3 11.64 59.10 21.52
CA SER A 3 10.45 58.25 21.53
C SER A 3 10.83 56.79 21.23
N PRO A 4 10.23 55.81 21.92
CA PRO A 4 10.54 54.40 21.68
C PRO A 4 10.00 53.94 20.31
N VAL A 5 10.85 53.26 19.54
CA VAL A 5 10.47 52.61 18.28
C VAL A 5 9.76 51.30 18.60
N ILE A 6 8.46 51.22 18.30
CA ILE A 6 7.65 50.01 18.50
C ILE A 6 7.77 49.14 17.25
N ILE A 7 8.54 48.06 17.33
CA ILE A 7 8.69 47.06 16.25
C ILE A 7 7.49 46.12 16.31
N LYS A 8 6.64 46.12 15.28
CA LYS A 8 5.50 45.18 15.18
C LYS A 8 5.98 43.84 14.62
N PRO A 9 5.75 42.70 15.31
CA PRO A 9 6.14 41.39 14.79
C PRO A 9 5.41 41.09 13.47
N SER A 10 6.17 40.68 12.46
CA SER A 10 5.66 40.31 11.14
C SER A 10 4.80 39.06 11.21
N TYR A 11 3.78 38.94 10.35
CA TYR A 11 2.97 37.73 10.19
C TYR A 11 3.80 36.46 9.95
N ILE A 12 5.00 36.60 9.37
CA ILE A 12 5.98 35.52 9.16
C ILE A 12 6.45 34.94 10.50
N PHE A 13 6.66 35.78 11.52
CA PHE A 13 7.08 35.35 12.86
C PHE A 13 5.97 34.53 13.54
N PHE A 14 4.72 34.96 13.43
CA PHE A 14 3.58 34.21 13.96
C PHE A 14 3.36 32.88 13.21
N PHE A 15 3.57 32.85 11.90
CA PHE A 15 3.51 31.61 11.12
C PHE A 15 4.61 30.62 11.51
N PHE A 16 5.82 31.11 11.77
CA PHE A 16 6.93 30.29 12.27
C PHE A 16 6.64 29.72 13.67
N LEU A 17 6.07 30.52 14.58
CA LEU A 17 5.65 30.06 15.90
C LEU A 17 4.52 29.02 15.82
N LEU A 18 3.57 29.18 14.88
CA LEU A 18 2.51 28.21 14.62
C LEU A 18 3.09 26.86 14.18
N ILE A 19 4.02 26.87 13.21
CA ILE A 19 4.70 25.66 12.74
C ILE A 19 5.50 25.00 13.87
N LEU A 20 6.25 25.79 14.66
CA LEU A 20 7.03 25.28 15.78
C LEU A 20 6.15 24.67 16.89
N SER A 21 4.97 25.23 17.12
CA SER A 21 3.93 24.67 17.98
C SER A 21 3.45 23.30 17.47
N PHE A 22 3.17 23.17 16.17
CA PHE A 22 2.77 21.88 15.58
C PHE A 22 3.89 20.82 15.66
N ILE A 23 5.14 21.21 15.46
CA ILE A 23 6.29 20.30 15.56
C ILE A 23 6.49 19.80 17.01
N THR A 24 6.41 20.68 18.00
CA THR A 24 6.62 20.31 19.42
C THR A 24 5.45 19.52 20.03
N ALA A 25 4.21 19.73 19.56
CA ALA A 25 3.05 18.92 19.96
C ALA A 25 3.15 17.44 19.53
N SER A 26 3.99 17.13 18.54
CA SER A 26 4.16 15.78 17.99
C SER A 26 4.81 14.80 18.99
N CYS A 27 5.60 15.30 19.95
CA CYS A 27 6.27 14.46 20.95
C CYS A 27 5.32 13.83 21.99
N SER A 28 4.02 14.17 21.98
CA SER A 28 3.03 13.67 22.95
C SER A 28 1.96 12.74 22.35
N LEU A 29 2.08 12.32 21.08
CA LEU A 29 1.16 11.33 20.51
C LEU A 29 1.47 9.94 21.09
N LYS A 30 0.55 9.41 21.91
CA LYS A 30 0.64 8.03 22.39
C LYS A 30 0.52 7.06 21.21
N ARG A 31 1.49 6.14 21.10
CA ARG A 31 1.48 5.05 20.13
C ARG A 31 0.56 3.95 20.62
N ASN A 32 -0.74 4.07 20.34
CA ASN A 32 -1.76 3.10 20.76
C ASN A 32 -2.12 2.10 19.66
N ASN A 33 -1.45 2.14 18.50
CA ASN A 33 -1.61 1.13 17.46
C ASN A 33 -1.01 -0.20 17.97
N PRO A 34 -1.81 -1.28 18.12
CA PRO A 34 -1.29 -2.56 18.58
C PRO A 34 -0.39 -3.25 17.54
N LEU A 35 -0.51 -2.89 16.26
CA LEU A 35 0.30 -3.42 15.16
C LEU A 35 1.41 -2.45 14.77
N ASP A 36 2.15 -2.00 15.77
CA ASP A 36 3.19 -1.00 15.61
C ASP A 36 4.59 -1.61 15.79
N PRO A 37 5.33 -1.85 14.70
CA PRO A 37 6.65 -2.50 14.76
C PRO A 37 7.70 -1.72 15.55
N LEU A 38 7.62 -0.39 15.61
CA LEU A 38 8.60 0.41 16.36
C LEU A 38 8.30 0.42 17.86
N GLY A 39 7.08 0.04 18.25
CA GLY A 39 6.60 0.09 19.64
C GLY A 39 6.50 -1.28 20.29
N ASN A 40 6.49 -2.33 19.47
CA ASN A 40 6.40 -3.72 19.90
C ASN A 40 7.37 -4.58 19.07
N PRO A 41 8.47 -5.10 19.66
CA PRO A 41 9.46 -5.89 18.92
C PRO A 41 8.93 -7.24 18.41
N ASN A 42 7.77 -7.70 18.91
CA ASN A 42 7.12 -8.92 18.43
C ASN A 42 6.26 -8.69 17.18
N VAL A 43 6.04 -7.42 16.81
CA VAL A 43 5.34 -7.04 15.59
C VAL A 43 6.39 -6.70 14.54
N VAL A 44 6.43 -7.49 13.48
CA VAL A 44 7.37 -7.34 12.38
C VAL A 44 6.55 -7.18 11.11
N ALA A 45 6.89 -6.15 10.32
CA ALA A 45 6.25 -5.97 9.03
C ALA A 45 6.69 -7.11 8.08
N PRO A 46 5.77 -7.64 7.24
CA PRO A 46 6.13 -8.58 6.19
C PRO A 46 7.16 -8.00 5.24
N ASP A 47 8.05 -8.85 4.73
CA ASP A 47 8.97 -8.46 3.67
C ASP A 47 8.21 -8.00 2.42
N PRO A 48 8.79 -7.11 1.59
CA PRO A 48 8.19 -6.75 0.30
C PRO A 48 8.04 -7.97 -0.60
N VAL A 49 6.89 -8.06 -1.29
CA VAL A 49 6.69 -9.08 -2.33
C VAL A 49 7.56 -8.75 -3.54
N MET A 50 8.21 -9.77 -4.12
CA MET A 50 9.14 -9.59 -5.25
C MET A 50 8.61 -10.19 -6.55
N ASN A 51 9.06 -9.61 -7.66
CA ASN A 51 8.83 -10.10 -9.03
C ASN A 51 7.35 -10.33 -9.39
N PRO A 52 6.43 -9.37 -9.13
CA PRO A 52 5.05 -9.53 -9.56
C PRO A 52 4.96 -9.52 -11.09
N THR A 53 4.25 -10.48 -11.65
CA THR A 53 3.89 -10.52 -13.07
C THR A 53 2.38 -10.64 -13.23
N ALA A 54 1.86 -10.12 -14.34
CA ALA A 54 0.46 -10.20 -14.70
C ALA A 54 0.33 -10.60 -16.17
N ASN A 55 -0.40 -11.66 -16.44
CA ASN A 55 -0.63 -12.18 -17.79
C ASN A 55 -2.12 -12.27 -18.06
N SER A 56 -2.55 -11.78 -19.23
CA SER A 56 -3.94 -11.93 -19.65
C SER A 56 -4.25 -13.39 -20.00
N SER A 57 -5.53 -13.75 -19.92
CA SER A 57 -6.06 -14.89 -20.65
C SER A 57 -5.71 -14.81 -22.15
N PRO A 58 -5.72 -15.94 -22.88
CA PRO A 58 -5.54 -15.95 -24.33
C PRO A 58 -6.55 -15.07 -25.07
N ALA A 59 -6.20 -14.71 -26.30
CA ALA A 59 -7.14 -14.10 -27.23
C ALA A 59 -8.38 -14.99 -27.41
N HIS A 60 -9.55 -14.37 -27.59
CA HIS A 60 -10.85 -15.01 -27.80
C HIS A 60 -11.32 -15.95 -26.69
N ALA A 61 -10.68 -15.92 -25.51
CA ALA A 61 -11.18 -16.61 -24.33
C ALA A 61 -12.60 -16.14 -23.99
N THR A 62 -13.53 -17.08 -23.80
CA THR A 62 -14.93 -16.81 -23.44
C THR A 62 -15.06 -15.99 -22.15
N VAL A 63 -14.15 -16.20 -21.20
CA VAL A 63 -14.04 -15.42 -19.98
C VAL A 63 -12.63 -14.83 -19.92
N LYS A 64 -12.56 -13.50 -19.82
CA LYS A 64 -11.29 -12.80 -19.66
C LYS A 64 -10.81 -12.88 -18.21
N SER A 65 -9.50 -13.01 -18.06
CA SER A 65 -8.86 -13.06 -16.75
C SER A 65 -7.45 -12.48 -16.79
N VAL A 66 -6.94 -12.21 -15.59
CA VAL A 66 -5.53 -11.90 -15.35
C VAL A 66 -4.98 -12.91 -14.37
N THR A 67 -3.94 -13.63 -14.77
CA THR A 67 -3.16 -14.48 -13.88
C THR A 67 -1.99 -13.68 -13.34
N LEU A 68 -1.97 -13.46 -12.03
CA LEU A 68 -0.85 -12.86 -11.33
C LEU A 68 0.04 -13.94 -10.71
N ARG A 69 1.35 -13.70 -10.73
CA ARG A 69 2.36 -14.50 -10.06
C ARG A 69 3.39 -13.62 -9.35
N TRP A 70 4.03 -14.14 -8.32
CA TRP A 70 5.12 -13.46 -7.59
C TRP A 70 6.06 -14.48 -6.93
N THR A 71 7.16 -14.01 -6.35
CA THR A 71 8.05 -14.84 -5.52
C THR A 71 7.47 -15.00 -4.12
N ALA A 72 7.46 -16.22 -3.57
CA ALA A 72 6.98 -16.47 -2.21
C ALA A 72 7.84 -15.73 -1.18
N ASN A 73 7.18 -15.14 -0.19
CA ASN A 73 7.80 -14.62 1.01
C ASN A 73 8.05 -15.74 2.04
N ASN A 74 8.87 -15.46 3.06
CA ASN A 74 9.03 -16.36 4.19
C ASN A 74 7.70 -16.48 4.99
N ALA A 75 7.20 -17.71 5.16
CA ALA A 75 5.97 -18.01 5.89
C ALA A 75 6.04 -17.64 7.39
N GLU A 76 7.23 -17.55 7.97
CA GLU A 76 7.42 -17.06 9.34
C GLU A 76 7.00 -15.60 9.49
N ASN A 77 7.20 -14.78 8.46
CA ASN A 77 6.86 -13.34 8.44
C ASN A 77 5.70 -13.01 7.46
N THR A 78 4.99 -14.01 6.93
CA THR A 78 3.88 -13.77 6.00
C THR A 78 2.75 -14.76 6.26
N SER A 79 1.53 -14.26 6.37
CA SER A 79 0.30 -15.07 6.46
C SER A 79 -0.42 -15.17 5.11
N GLY A 80 -0.20 -14.23 4.22
CA GLY A 80 -0.82 -14.21 2.90
C GLY A 80 -0.54 -12.92 2.13
N TYR A 81 -1.30 -12.70 1.07
CA TYR A 81 -1.14 -11.58 0.15
C TYR A 81 -2.46 -10.87 -0.13
N TYR A 82 -2.39 -9.55 -0.27
CA TYR A 82 -3.46 -8.72 -0.82
C TYR A 82 -3.14 -8.38 -2.27
N VAL A 83 -4.13 -8.54 -3.15
CA VAL A 83 -4.00 -8.23 -4.57
C VAL A 83 -4.85 -7.03 -4.90
N TYR A 84 -4.23 -6.01 -5.47
CA TYR A 84 -4.87 -4.75 -5.82
C TYR A 84 -4.85 -4.52 -7.33
N ARG A 85 -5.88 -3.82 -7.83
CA ARG A 85 -6.00 -3.38 -9.22
C ARG A 85 -6.28 -1.89 -9.30
N GLY A 86 -5.54 -1.19 -10.16
CA GLY A 86 -5.84 0.15 -10.66
C GLY A 86 -6.36 0.11 -12.11
N LEU A 87 -7.18 1.10 -12.46
CA LEU A 87 -7.69 1.33 -13.83
C LEU A 87 -6.83 2.32 -14.64
N ASN A 88 -5.80 2.88 -13.99
CA ASN A 88 -4.75 3.71 -14.56
C ASN A 88 -3.49 3.57 -13.67
N TYR A 89 -2.31 3.73 -14.25
CA TYR A 89 -1.02 3.67 -13.55
C TYR A 89 -0.96 4.57 -12.29
N TYR A 90 -1.49 5.80 -12.38
CA TYR A 90 -1.47 6.78 -11.26
C TYR A 90 -2.79 6.86 -10.47
N SER A 91 -3.73 5.95 -10.72
CA SER A 91 -5.02 5.95 -10.02
C SER A 91 -4.94 5.29 -8.64
N ALA A 92 -6.02 5.44 -7.87
CA ALA A 92 -6.22 4.61 -6.69
C ALA A 92 -6.32 3.12 -7.06
N TYR A 93 -5.78 2.27 -6.20
CA TYR A 93 -5.78 0.83 -6.34
C TYR A 93 -6.80 0.22 -5.38
N THR A 94 -7.69 -0.62 -5.89
CA THR A 94 -8.73 -1.30 -5.11
C THR A 94 -8.33 -2.73 -4.83
N LEU A 95 -8.61 -3.24 -3.63
CA LEU A 95 -8.42 -4.64 -3.27
C LEU A 95 -9.37 -5.51 -4.10
N VAL A 96 -8.83 -6.44 -4.89
CA VAL A 96 -9.61 -7.35 -5.73
C VAL A 96 -9.52 -8.80 -5.27
N GLY A 97 -8.62 -9.11 -4.34
CA GLY A 97 -8.49 -10.45 -3.80
C GLY A 97 -7.55 -10.56 -2.61
N THR A 98 -7.65 -11.67 -1.91
CA THR A 98 -6.77 -12.05 -0.81
C THR A 98 -6.38 -13.50 -0.97
N VAL A 99 -5.10 -13.78 -0.82
CA VAL A 99 -4.53 -15.13 -0.83
C VAL A 99 -4.08 -15.45 0.59
N TYR A 100 -4.75 -16.38 1.26
CA TYR A 100 -4.56 -16.68 2.69
C TYR A 100 -3.45 -17.72 2.98
N SER A 101 -2.42 -17.76 2.14
CA SER A 101 -1.25 -18.62 2.34
C SER A 101 -0.01 -17.95 1.76
N ALA A 102 1.08 -17.97 2.51
CA ALA A 102 2.39 -17.47 2.06
C ALA A 102 3.00 -18.32 0.93
N GLU A 103 2.65 -19.61 0.87
CA GLU A 103 3.15 -20.53 -0.15
C GLU A 103 2.40 -20.41 -1.48
N ASN A 104 1.16 -19.92 -1.45
CA ASN A 104 0.39 -19.70 -2.66
C ASN A 104 0.79 -18.37 -3.32
N THR A 105 1.47 -18.48 -4.45
CA THR A 105 2.07 -17.36 -5.18
C THR A 105 1.34 -17.03 -6.48
N THR A 106 0.10 -17.50 -6.63
CA THR A 106 -0.72 -17.25 -7.82
C THR A 106 -2.10 -16.75 -7.42
N PHE A 107 -2.59 -15.75 -8.16
CA PHE A 107 -3.98 -15.29 -8.07
C PHE A 107 -4.55 -15.10 -9.46
N ILE A 108 -5.77 -15.60 -9.69
CA ILE A 108 -6.47 -15.42 -10.96
C ILE A 108 -7.61 -14.44 -10.73
N HIS A 109 -7.48 -13.24 -11.27
CA HIS A 109 -8.56 -12.26 -11.29
C HIS A 109 -9.44 -12.53 -12.51
N THR A 110 -10.67 -13.00 -12.27
CA THR A 110 -11.66 -13.30 -13.31
C THR A 110 -12.91 -12.43 -13.13
N GLY A 111 -13.78 -12.44 -14.14
CA GLY A 111 -15.13 -11.90 -14.02
C GLY A 111 -15.40 -10.71 -14.95
N PRO A 112 -16.62 -10.15 -14.90
CA PRO A 112 -17.11 -9.18 -15.88
C PRO A 112 -16.37 -7.83 -15.85
N THR A 113 -15.56 -7.60 -14.82
CA THR A 113 -14.76 -6.38 -14.69
C THR A 113 -13.39 -6.49 -15.36
N VAL A 114 -13.01 -7.67 -15.86
CA VAL A 114 -11.83 -7.85 -16.73
C VAL A 114 -12.37 -7.87 -18.16
N GLN A 115 -12.08 -6.82 -18.91
CA GLN A 115 -12.68 -6.57 -20.23
C GLN A 115 -11.58 -6.51 -21.29
N PRO A 116 -11.80 -7.08 -22.49
CA PRO A 116 -10.83 -6.99 -23.58
C PRO A 116 -10.58 -5.54 -23.98
N GLY A 117 -9.41 -5.27 -24.56
CA GLY A 117 -9.01 -3.94 -25.01
C GLY A 117 -8.60 -2.97 -23.90
N ASN A 118 -8.61 -3.39 -22.63
CA ASN A 118 -8.27 -2.54 -21.50
C ASN A 118 -6.89 -2.86 -20.94
N HIS A 119 -6.23 -1.82 -20.41
CA HIS A 119 -5.07 -1.97 -19.54
C HIS A 119 -5.50 -2.01 -18.08
N TYR A 120 -4.84 -2.88 -17.32
CA TYR A 120 -4.93 -2.92 -15.87
C TYR A 120 -3.55 -2.89 -15.26
N TRP A 121 -3.47 -2.38 -14.04
CA TRP A 121 -2.24 -2.27 -13.29
C TRP A 121 -2.44 -2.94 -11.95
N TYR A 122 -1.60 -3.93 -11.64
CA TYR A 122 -1.71 -4.69 -10.42
C TYR A 122 -0.56 -4.38 -9.47
N LYS A 123 -0.86 -4.50 -8.17
CA LYS A 123 0.13 -4.50 -7.09
C LYS A 123 -0.23 -5.61 -6.12
N VAL A 124 0.79 -6.17 -5.48
CA VAL A 124 0.63 -7.18 -4.43
C VAL A 124 1.32 -6.67 -3.17
N SER A 125 0.75 -6.91 -2.00
CA SER A 125 1.44 -6.75 -0.71
C SER A 125 1.31 -8.03 0.08
N ALA A 126 2.31 -8.33 0.90
CA ALA A 126 2.21 -9.36 1.91
C ALA A 126 1.50 -8.81 3.15
N PHE A 127 0.83 -9.66 3.91
CA PHE A 127 0.35 -9.33 5.24
C PHE A 127 0.74 -10.42 6.25
N LYS A 128 0.92 -10.03 7.50
CA LYS A 128 1.06 -10.95 8.65
C LYS A 128 -0.13 -10.78 9.58
N THR A 129 -0.71 -11.90 9.99
CA THR A 129 -1.82 -11.91 10.95
C THR A 129 -1.29 -11.96 12.38
N TYR A 130 -1.81 -11.06 13.21
CA TYR A 130 -1.62 -10.97 14.64
C TYR A 130 -2.99 -11.05 15.34
N PRO A 131 -3.05 -11.26 16.67
CA PRO A 131 -4.33 -11.26 17.40
C PRO A 131 -5.15 -9.98 17.23
N SER A 132 -4.48 -8.84 17.03
CA SER A 132 -5.13 -7.53 16.85
C SER A 132 -5.49 -7.19 15.39
N GLY A 133 -5.19 -8.07 14.44
CA GLY A 133 -5.51 -7.89 13.02
C GLY A 133 -4.34 -8.19 12.08
N ASN A 134 -4.50 -7.79 10.81
CA ASN A 134 -3.47 -7.96 9.79
C ASN A 134 -2.59 -6.72 9.69
N LEU A 135 -1.27 -6.93 9.76
CA LEU A 135 -0.28 -5.92 9.41
C LEU A 135 0.10 -6.12 7.94
N GLU A 136 -0.32 -5.18 7.09
CA GLU A 136 0.05 -5.14 5.67
C GLU A 136 1.45 -4.53 5.49
N GLY A 137 2.28 -5.16 4.66
CA GLY A 137 3.58 -4.63 4.24
C GLY A 137 3.49 -3.69 3.04
N SER A 138 4.65 -3.28 2.52
CA SER A 138 4.71 -2.45 1.32
C SER A 138 4.11 -3.15 0.10
N ARG A 139 3.37 -2.40 -0.72
CA ARG A 139 2.92 -2.87 -2.04
C ARG A 139 4.09 -2.90 -3.02
N THR A 140 4.09 -3.89 -3.90
CA THR A 140 5.06 -3.99 -4.99
C THR A 140 5.05 -2.80 -5.93
N ASP A 141 6.07 -2.73 -6.78
CA ASP A 141 5.98 -2.04 -8.05
C ASP A 141 4.82 -2.57 -8.91
N VAL A 142 4.46 -1.78 -9.91
CA VAL A 142 3.30 -2.04 -10.76
C VAL A 142 3.59 -3.19 -11.73
N ALA A 143 2.69 -4.17 -11.77
CA ALA A 143 2.62 -5.18 -12.82
C ALA A 143 1.50 -4.80 -13.82
N PRO A 144 1.83 -4.18 -14.98
CA PRO A 144 0.84 -3.84 -16.00
C PRO A 144 0.43 -5.06 -16.81
N VAL A 145 -0.79 -5.05 -17.33
CA VAL A 145 -1.29 -6.06 -18.28
C VAL A 145 -2.28 -5.42 -19.26
N TYR A 146 -2.23 -5.84 -20.51
CA TYR A 146 -3.24 -5.54 -21.52
C TYR A 146 -4.11 -6.78 -21.75
N ILE A 147 -5.43 -6.62 -21.77
CA ILE A 147 -6.35 -7.75 -21.99
C ILE A 147 -6.60 -7.93 -23.48
N LEU A 148 -6.15 -9.08 -23.99
CA LEU A 148 -6.40 -9.49 -25.37
C LEU A 148 -7.90 -9.70 -25.62
N ASP A 149 -8.35 -9.32 -26.81
CA ASP A 149 -9.68 -9.64 -27.34
C ASP A 149 -9.82 -11.12 -27.71
#